data_AF-A0A7X1H569-F1
#
_entry.id   AF-A0A7X1H569-F1
#
_cell.length_a   1.000
_cell.length_b   1.000
_cell.length_c   1.000
_cell.angle_alpha   90.00
_cell.angle_beta   90.00
_cell.angle_gamma   90.00
#
_symmetry.space_group_name_H-M   'P 1'
#
loop_
_entity.id
_entity.type
_entity.pdbx_description
1 polymer ?
#
loop_
_entity_poly.entity_id
_entity_poly.type
_entity_poly.pdbx_seq_one_letter_code
_entity_poly.pdbx_strand_id
1 'polypeptide(L)' 'MITLRLNPKIEQDINNTAKNLGITKSELIRKSILEYLSKLDTANAWEVGQDLFGKYSSGLNNLSTERKKIVKKKIRVKRK' A
#
# COMPACT_ATOMS: atom_id res chain seq x y z
N MET A 1 15.01 -21.53 -7.46
CA MET A 1 15.89 -20.88 -8.48
C MET A 1 14.97 -20.30 -9.54
N ILE A 2 15.05 -19.00 -9.81
CA ILE A 2 14.27 -18.34 -10.86
C ILE A 2 15.16 -18.22 -12.10
N THR A 3 14.63 -18.61 -13.27
CA THR A 3 15.32 -18.42 -14.55
C THR A 3 14.71 -17.20 -15.23
N LEU A 4 15.50 -16.14 -15.39
CA LEU A 4 15.07 -14.89 -16.00
C LEU A 4 15.86 -14.68 -17.30
N ARG A 5 15.16 -14.50 -18.43
CA ARG A 5 15.79 -14.12 -19.70
C ARG A 5 15.94 -12.61 -19.73
N LEU A 6 17.18 -12.14 -19.79
CA LEU A 6 17.53 -10.73 -19.89
C LEU A 6 18.15 -10.45 -21.26
N ASN A 7 18.03 -9.21 -21.73
CA ASN A 7 18.78 -8.75 -22.89
C ASN A 7 20.29 -8.76 -22.55
N PRO A 8 21.19 -9.20 -23.45
CA PRO A 8 22.64 -9.22 -23.22
C PRO A 8 23.22 -7.93 -22.66
N LYS A 9 22.70 -6.77 -23.10
CA LYS A 9 23.15 -5.47 -22.62
C LYS A 9 22.89 -5.29 -21.11
N ILE A 10 21.68 -5.63 -20.66
CA ILE A 10 21.28 -5.52 -19.26
C ILE A 10 22.08 -6.48 -18.39
N GLU A 11 22.36 -7.69 -18.89
CA GLU A 11 23.18 -8.65 -18.16
C GLU A 11 24.62 -8.14 -17.96
N GLN A 12 25.18 -7.47 -18.97
CA GLN A 12 26.50 -6.84 -18.88
C GLN A 12 26.49 -5.69 -17.86
N ASP A 13 25.46 -4.85 -17.86
CA ASP A 13 25.32 -3.75 -16.90
C ASP A 13 25.20 -4.25 -15.46
N ILE A 14 24.41 -5.31 -15.23
CA ILE A 14 24.30 -5.98 -13.92
C ILE A 14 25.65 -6.53 -13.48
N ASN A 15 26.41 -7.15 -14.39
CA ASN A 15 27.73 -7.70 -14.08
C ASN A 15 28.72 -6.62 -13.67
N ASN A 16 28.77 -5.51 -14.41
CA ASN A 16 29.67 -4.40 -14.13
C ASN A 16 29.29 -3.74 -12.80
N THR A 17 28.00 -3.52 -12.56
CA THR A 17 27.50 -2.93 -11.32
C THR A 17 27.80 -3.81 -10.11
N ALA A 18 27.57 -5.11 -10.22
CA ALA A 18 27.88 -6.08 -9.16
C ALA A 18 29.38 -6.08 -8.82
N LYS A 19 30.25 -6.05 -9.85
CA LYS A 19 31.71 -5.94 -9.67
C LYS A 19 32.11 -4.65 -8.97
N ASN A 20 31.58 -3.52 -9.42
CA ASN A 20 31.88 -2.20 -8.84
C ASN A 20 31.46 -2.10 -7.37
N LEU A 21 30.36 -2.76 -7.00
CA LEU A 21 29.84 -2.81 -5.64
C LEU A 21 30.47 -3.92 -4.78
N GLY A 22 31.30 -4.79 -5.35
CA GLY A 22 31.92 -5.91 -4.63
C GLY A 22 30.93 -6.98 -4.16
N ILE A 23 29.75 -7.08 -4.79
CA ILE A 23 28.69 -8.03 -4.42
C ILE A 23 28.42 -9.03 -5.55
N THR A 24 27.74 -10.12 -5.23
CA THR A 24 27.35 -11.11 -6.26
C THR A 24 26.19 -10.61 -7.12
N LYS A 25 26.10 -11.10 -8.36
CA LYS A 25 24.98 -10.80 -9.27
C LYS A 25 23.63 -11.11 -8.63
N SER A 26 23.54 -12.28 -7.98
CA SER A 26 22.32 -12.75 -7.32
C SER A 26 21.92 -11.86 -6.14
N GLU A 27 22.90 -11.35 -5.39
CA GLU A 27 22.63 -10.42 -4.29
C GLU A 27 22.16 -9.06 -4.80
N LEU A 28 22.78 -8.53 -5.85
CA LEU A 28 22.35 -7.30 -6.51
C LEU A 28 20.89 -7.41 -6.97
N ILE A 29 20.56 -8.48 -7.72
CA ILE A 29 19.20 -8.73 -8.20
C ILE A 29 18.21 -8.84 -7.03
N ARG A 30 18.58 -9.55 -5.95
CA ARG A 30 17.72 -9.72 -4.78
C ARG A 30 17.42 -8.38 -4.11
N LYS A 31 18.45 -7.56 -3.88
CA LYS A 31 18.30 -6.22 -3.29
C LYS A 31 17.43 -5.33 -4.16
N SER A 32 17.65 -5.31 -5.47
CA SER A 32 16.85 -4.53 -6.41
C SER A 32 15.37 -4.94 -6.42
N ILE A 33 15.07 -6.25 -6.38
CA ILE A 33 13.69 -6.74 -6.32
C ILE A 33 13.03 -6.34 -4.99
N LEU A 34 13.72 -6.52 -3.86
CA LEU A 34 13.21 -6.12 -2.55
C LEU A 34 12.94 -4.62 -2.47
N GLU A 35 13.86 -3.80 -2.97
CA GLU A 35 13.70 -2.36 -3.03
C GLU A 35 12.50 -1.98 -3.92
N TYR A 36 12.36 -2.61 -5.08
CA TYR A 36 11.22 -2.37 -5.97
C TYR A 36 9.88 -2.73 -5.32
N LEU A 37 9.79 -3.89 -4.66
CA LEU A 37 8.59 -4.32 -3.95
C LEU A 37 8.27 -3.39 -2.77
N SER A 38 9.28 -2.96 -2.01
CA SER A 38 9.07 -2.03 -0.90
C SER A 38 8.52 -0.66 -1.34
N LYS A 39 8.81 -0.24 -2.58
CA LYS A 39 8.23 0.98 -3.17
C LYS A 39 6.78 0.78 -3.63
N LEU A 40 6.39 -0.46 -3.94
CA LEU A 40 5.01 -0.83 -4.30
C LEU A 40 4.12 -1.06 -3.07
N ASP A 41 4.73 -1.39 -1.92
CA ASP A 41 4.09 -1.32 -0.60
C ASP A 41 3.85 0.14 -0.18
N THR A 42 3.31 0.97 -1.08
CA THR A 42 2.60 2.17 -0.67
C THR A 42 1.48 1.70 0.21
N ALA A 43 1.58 2.04 1.50
CA ALA A 43 0.69 1.63 2.58
C ALA A 43 -0.76 1.42 2.09
N ASN A 44 -1.35 0.29 2.48
CA ASN A 44 -2.71 -0.07 2.10
C ASN A 44 -3.62 1.13 2.40
N ALA A 45 -4.56 1.47 1.51
CA ALA A 45 -5.46 2.61 1.69
C ALA A 45 -6.16 2.60 3.08
N TRP A 46 -6.36 1.40 3.64
CA TRP A 46 -6.79 1.21 5.02
C TRP A 46 -5.80 1.75 6.06
N GLU A 47 -4.52 1.40 5.96
CA GLU A 47 -3.44 1.83 6.87
C GLU A 47 -3.20 3.34 6.77
N VAL A 48 -3.20 3.89 5.54
CA VAL A 48 -3.07 5.34 5.32
C VAL A 48 -4.26 6.11 5.92
N GLY A 49 -5.46 5.53 5.86
CA GLY A 49 -6.67 6.16 6.40
C GLY A 49 -6.90 5.92 7.89
N GLN A 50 -6.11 5.07 8.55
CA GLN A 50 -6.37 4.62 9.92
C GLN A 50 -6.51 5.77 10.92
N ASP A 51 -5.66 6.79 10.82
CA ASP A 51 -5.68 7.97 11.69
C ASP A 51 -6.83 8.95 11.38
N LEU A 52 -7.46 8.80 10.20
CA LEU A 52 -8.61 9.59 9.78
C LEU A 52 -9.94 8.89 10.16
N PHE A 53 -9.94 7.56 10.20
CA PHE A 53 -11.09 6.78 10.64
C PHE A 53 -11.27 6.87 12.16
N GLY A 54 -12.52 7.01 12.63
CA GLY A 54 -12.82 6.96 14.07
C GLY A 54 -12.42 8.20 14.91
N LYS A 55 -11.66 9.16 14.35
CA LYS A 55 -11.25 10.41 15.03
C LYS A 55 -12.44 11.23 15.56
N TYR A 56 -13.57 11.16 14.87
CA TYR A 56 -14.83 11.75 15.31
C TYR A 56 -15.87 10.64 15.50
N SER A 57 -15.89 10.03 16.68
CA SER A 57 -16.96 9.09 17.03
C SER A 57 -18.24 9.87 17.31
N SER A 58 -19.35 9.48 16.68
CA SER A 58 -20.65 10.12 16.92
C SER A 58 -21.37 9.53 18.15
N GLY A 59 -20.65 8.76 18.97
CA GLY A 59 -21.16 8.05 20.17
C GLY A 59 -22.18 6.95 19.88
N LEU A 60 -22.47 6.67 18.60
CA LEU A 60 -23.54 5.78 18.16
C LEU A 60 -22.98 4.67 17.28
N ASN A 61 -23.07 3.43 17.76
CA ASN A 61 -22.56 2.26 17.04
C ASN A 61 -23.55 1.73 15.98
N ASN A 62 -24.76 2.29 15.90
CA ASN A 62 -25.83 1.88 14.98
C ASN A 62 -26.01 2.81 13.77
N LEU A 63 -25.09 3.75 13.54
CA LEU A 63 -25.21 4.73 12.45
C LEU A 63 -25.26 4.08 11.07
N SER A 64 -24.46 3.02 10.86
CA SER A 64 -24.41 2.28 9.60
C SER A 64 -25.65 1.39 9.43
N THR A 65 -25.99 0.62 10.46
CA THR A 65 -27.08 -0.37 10.43
C THR A 65 -28.46 0.27 10.40
N GLU A 66 -28.67 1.37 11.12
CA GLU A 66 -29.96 2.05 11.25
C GLU A 66 -30.06 3.39 10.52
N ARG A 67 -29.17 3.61 9.53
CA ARG A 67 -29.08 4.82 8.69
C ARG A 67 -30.44 5.45 8.35
N LYS A 68 -31.37 4.67 7.79
CA LYS A 68 -32.66 5.19 7.29
C LYS A 68 -33.55 5.74 8.42
N LYS A 69 -33.57 5.06 9.58
CA LYS A 69 -34.36 5.49 10.75
C LYS A 69 -33.80 6.80 11.32
N ILE A 70 -32.48 6.89 11.45
CA ILE A 70 -31.79 8.06 12.02
C ILE A 70 -31.99 9.30 11.13
N VAL A 71 -31.83 9.16 9.82
CA VAL A 71 -32.03 10.27 8.87
C VAL A 71 -33.48 10.77 8.91
N LYS A 72 -34.47 9.86 8.88
CA LYS A 72 -35.89 10.23 8.96
C LYS A 72 -36.21 11.00 10.25
N LYS A 73 -35.65 10.56 11.39
CA LYS A 73 -35.78 11.26 12.69
C LYS A 73 -35.19 12.66 12.63
N LYS A 74 -33.96 12.83 12.12
CA LYS A 74 -33.30 14.14 11.99
C LYS A 74 -34.09 15.12 11.10
N ILE A 75 -34.59 14.65 9.95
CA ILE A 75 -35.40 15.49 9.03
C ILE A 75 -36.70 15.94 9.71
N ARG A 76 -37.38 15.04 10.44
CA ARG A 76 -38.62 15.38 11.15
C ARG A 76 -38.40 16.41 12.25
N VAL A 77 -37.28 16.33 12.99
CA VAL A 77 -36.92 17.32 14.02
C VAL A 77 -36.63 18.70 13.41
N LYS A 78 -35.96 18.76 12.25
CA LYS A 78 -35.69 20.04 11.56
C LYS A 78 -36.92 20.72 10.94
N ARG A 79 -37.97 19.96 10.63
CA ARG A 79 -39.22 20.47 10.04
C ARG A 79 -40.26 20.85 11.10
N LYS A 80 -39.88 20.82 12.37
CA LYS A 80 -40.70 21.25 13.50
C LYS A 80 -40.12 22.55 14.05
#